data_AF-A0A6A6DLE8-F1
#
_entry.id   AF-A0A6A6DLE8-F1
#
_cell.length_a   1.000
_cell.length_b   1.000
_cell.length_c   1.000
_cell.angle_alpha   90.00
_cell.angle_beta   90.00
_cell.angle_gamma   90.00
#
_symmetry.space_group_name_H-M   'P 1'
#
loop_
_entity.id
_entity.type
_entity.pdbx_description
1 polymer ?
#
loop_
_entity_poly.entity_id
_entity_poly.type
_entity_poly.pdbx_seq_one_letter_code
_entity_poly.pdbx_strand_id
1 'polypeptide(L)'
;MLPTIRRSSRKKQGQGRLEWRDEQALTRLDQPTVKALELRAPGASTADAQFLRNQIRGGAIFTAFTDHERDQILDRLSMVDGLILTLFSFFKDLNYLQLLIDCLKRSANVPKRKSVCETIQSKYTGANQREGQVKIQVTEETFMYKSGTDAARVDLGCRSLIALAMRYYPYMPRDPIRGDAVRKATTKADQTILRRLADLAYQQGFETPQIHTL
;
A
#
# COMPACT_ATOMS: atom_id res chain seq x y z
N MET A 1 47.40 30.89 -15.77
CA MET A 1 48.17 29.63 -15.72
C MET A 1 48.27 29.22 -14.26
N LEU A 2 47.40 28.30 -13.82
CA LEU A 2 47.29 27.77 -12.45
C LEU A 2 46.87 26.29 -12.56
N PRO A 3 47.25 25.41 -11.60
CA PRO A 3 47.70 24.06 -11.90
C PRO A 3 46.58 23.01 -11.95
N THR A 4 46.73 22.09 -12.90
CA THR A 4 45.94 20.87 -13.08
C THR A 4 46.14 19.90 -11.92
N ILE A 5 45.11 19.70 -11.09
CA ILE A 5 45.11 18.68 -10.03
C ILE A 5 44.84 17.31 -10.67
N ARG A 6 45.90 16.52 -10.83
CA ARG A 6 45.82 15.08 -11.14
C ARG A 6 45.12 14.35 -9.99
N ARG A 7 43.92 13.82 -10.22
CA ARG A 7 43.29 12.86 -9.30
C ARG A 7 43.93 11.49 -9.50
N SER A 8 44.69 11.09 -8.48
CA SER A 8 45.31 9.79 -8.28
C SER A 8 44.27 8.65 -8.31
N SER A 9 44.52 7.67 -9.16
CA SER A 9 43.87 6.36 -9.16
C SER A 9 44.20 5.61 -7.88
N ARG A 10 43.30 5.61 -6.90
CA ARG A 10 43.26 4.58 -5.85
C ARG A 10 42.20 3.55 -6.21
N LYS A 11 42.66 2.40 -6.72
CA LYS A 11 41.89 1.16 -6.74
C LYS A 11 41.47 0.84 -5.30
N LYS A 12 40.20 1.05 -4.96
CA LYS A 12 39.58 0.36 -3.84
C LYS A 12 39.16 -1.02 -4.35
N GLN A 13 40.01 -2.01 -4.09
CA GLN A 13 39.59 -3.39 -3.99
C GLN A 13 38.70 -3.55 -2.75
N GLY A 14 37.66 -4.35 -2.86
CA GLY A 14 36.82 -4.76 -1.74
C GLY A 14 35.49 -4.02 -1.63
N GLN A 15 34.55 -4.34 -2.51
CA GLN A 15 33.14 -4.36 -2.14
C GLN A 15 32.38 -5.27 -3.10
N GLY A 16 32.10 -6.50 -2.64
CA GLY A 16 31.18 -7.43 -3.28
C GLY A 16 29.81 -6.79 -3.35
N ARG A 17 29.55 -6.11 -4.46
CA ARG A 17 28.32 -5.39 -4.72
C ARG A 17 27.42 -6.35 -5.49
N LEU A 18 26.56 -7.04 -4.73
CA LEU A 18 25.29 -7.63 -5.14
C LEU A 18 25.21 -7.99 -6.63
N GLU A 19 25.65 -9.21 -6.95
CA GLU A 19 25.31 -9.87 -8.21
C GLU A 19 23.80 -10.13 -8.18
N TRP A 20 23.04 -9.18 -8.72
CA TRP A 20 21.66 -9.44 -9.04
C TRP A 20 21.64 -10.55 -10.09
N ARG A 21 20.92 -11.62 -9.77
CA ARG A 21 20.40 -12.64 -10.68
C ARG A 21 21.36 -13.78 -11.02
N ASP A 22 21.31 -14.83 -10.19
CA ASP A 22 21.45 -16.18 -10.72
C ASP A 22 20.22 -16.47 -11.61
N GLU A 23 20.28 -16.08 -12.88
CA GLU A 23 19.21 -16.33 -13.85
C GLU A 23 18.94 -17.83 -14.03
N GLN A 24 19.94 -18.68 -13.79
CA GLN A 24 19.77 -20.13 -13.84
C GLN A 24 19.00 -20.65 -12.62
N ALA A 25 19.14 -20.04 -11.45
CA ALA A 25 18.27 -20.34 -10.31
C ALA A 25 16.81 -19.93 -10.57
N LEU A 26 16.57 -18.82 -11.30
CA LEU A 26 15.21 -18.40 -11.62
C LEU A 26 14.49 -19.36 -12.58
N THR A 27 15.20 -19.99 -13.53
CA THR A 27 14.60 -21.00 -14.43
C THR A 27 14.26 -22.31 -13.72
N ARG A 28 14.87 -22.57 -12.56
CA ARG A 28 14.61 -23.75 -11.71
C ARG A 28 13.40 -23.57 -10.78
N LEU A 29 12.83 -22.37 -10.70
CA LEU A 29 11.64 -22.11 -9.89
C LEU A 29 10.38 -22.56 -10.61
N ASP A 30 9.55 -23.33 -9.90
CA ASP A 30 8.25 -23.79 -10.38
C ASP A 30 7.08 -22.99 -9.76
N GLN A 31 5.93 -23.05 -10.42
CA GLN A 31 4.72 -22.37 -9.96
C GLN A 31 4.24 -22.85 -8.58
N PRO A 32 4.25 -24.15 -8.24
CA PRO A 32 3.91 -24.62 -6.90
C PRO A 32 4.76 -24.00 -5.79
N THR A 33 6.07 -23.85 -6.01
CA THR A 33 7.00 -23.20 -5.07
C THR A 33 6.61 -21.74 -4.87
N VAL A 34 6.37 -20.99 -5.95
CA VAL A 34 5.94 -19.59 -5.85
C VAL A 34 4.61 -19.48 -5.10
N LYS A 35 3.67 -20.40 -5.35
CA LYS A 35 2.37 -20.44 -4.68
C LYS A 35 2.45 -20.78 -3.19
N ALA A 36 3.42 -21.59 -2.77
CA ALA A 36 3.64 -21.87 -1.36
C ALA A 36 4.25 -20.69 -0.60
N LEU A 37 5.05 -19.87 -1.29
CA LEU A 37 5.73 -18.71 -0.73
C LEU A 37 4.86 -17.45 -0.68
N GLU A 38 3.96 -17.26 -1.64
CA GLU A 38 3.19 -16.01 -1.75
C GLU A 38 2.39 -15.71 -0.47
N LEU A 39 2.40 -14.44 -0.06
CA LEU A 39 1.69 -13.96 1.13
C LEU A 39 2.15 -14.59 2.47
N ARG A 40 3.37 -15.13 2.53
CA ARG A 40 3.99 -15.61 3.77
C ARG A 40 4.99 -14.62 4.31
N ALA A 41 5.06 -14.46 5.63
CA ALA A 41 6.03 -13.58 6.29
C ALA A 41 6.93 -14.34 7.28
N PRO A 42 7.81 -15.24 6.80
CA PRO A 42 8.61 -16.10 7.69
C PRO A 42 9.54 -15.34 8.66
N GLY A 43 9.98 -14.13 8.34
CA GLY A 43 10.75 -13.31 9.28
C GLY A 43 9.93 -12.74 10.45
N ALA A 44 8.61 -12.63 10.29
CA ALA A 44 7.71 -12.00 11.27
C ALA A 44 6.67 -12.98 11.88
N SER A 45 6.41 -14.12 11.24
CA SER A 45 5.41 -15.12 11.63
C SER A 45 6.06 -16.48 11.83
N THR A 46 6.10 -16.94 13.07
CA THR A 46 6.62 -18.27 13.43
C THR A 46 5.84 -19.40 12.74
N ALA A 47 4.54 -19.22 12.55
CA ALA A 47 3.68 -20.17 11.83
C ALA A 47 4.09 -20.28 10.35
N ASP A 48 4.31 -19.14 9.68
CA ASP A 48 4.76 -19.14 8.29
C ASP A 48 6.19 -19.70 8.15
N ALA A 49 7.08 -19.35 9.09
CA ALA A 49 8.44 -19.89 9.13
C ALA A 49 8.45 -21.41 9.27
N GLN A 50 7.65 -21.96 10.18
CA GLN A 50 7.55 -23.40 10.40
C GLN A 50 6.93 -24.11 9.20
N PHE A 51 5.88 -23.52 8.62
CA PHE A 51 5.25 -24.02 7.40
C PHE A 51 6.28 -24.14 6.26
N LEU A 52 7.02 -23.06 5.97
CA LEU A 52 8.01 -23.06 4.90
C LEU A 52 9.17 -24.01 5.19
N ARG A 53 9.67 -24.05 6.43
CA ARG A 53 10.73 -24.99 6.82
C ARG A 53 10.35 -26.44 6.56
N ASN A 54 9.13 -26.83 6.91
CA ASN A 54 8.65 -28.20 6.69
C ASN A 54 8.55 -28.52 5.19
N GLN A 55 8.03 -27.60 4.38
CA GLN A 55 7.87 -27.79 2.94
C GLN A 55 9.23 -27.84 2.22
N ILE A 56 10.17 -26.98 2.59
CA ILE A 56 11.50 -26.89 1.99
C ILE A 56 12.34 -28.11 2.35
N ARG A 57 12.45 -28.44 3.65
CA ARG A 57 13.25 -29.60 4.08
C ARG A 57 12.62 -30.94 3.74
N GLY A 58 11.29 -30.99 3.62
CA GLY A 58 10.58 -32.14 3.09
C GLY A 58 10.72 -32.31 1.57
N GLY A 59 11.37 -31.36 0.88
CA GLY A 59 11.56 -31.40 -0.57
C GLY A 59 10.29 -31.23 -1.39
N ALA A 60 9.21 -30.73 -0.78
CA ALA A 60 7.92 -30.53 -1.45
C ALA A 60 7.90 -29.26 -2.32
N ILE A 61 8.75 -28.29 -2.01
CA ILE A 61 8.99 -27.08 -2.81
C ILE A 61 10.49 -26.88 -3.02
N PHE A 62 10.87 -26.09 -4.04
CA PHE A 62 12.26 -26.04 -4.54
C PHE A 62 12.77 -27.44 -4.92
N THR A 63 11.95 -28.21 -5.64
CA THR A 63 12.24 -29.61 -6.01
C THR A 63 13.48 -29.74 -6.88
N ALA A 64 13.76 -28.75 -7.73
CA ALA A 64 14.94 -28.68 -8.59
C ALA A 64 16.24 -28.29 -7.86
N PHE A 65 16.21 -28.10 -6.53
CA PHE A 65 17.34 -27.69 -5.70
C PHE A 65 17.81 -28.82 -4.78
N THR A 66 19.12 -28.90 -4.59
CA THR A 66 19.76 -29.82 -3.65
C THR A 66 19.42 -29.46 -2.21
N ASP A 67 19.58 -30.40 -1.27
CA ASP A 67 19.31 -30.15 0.15
C ASP A 67 20.14 -28.99 0.70
N HIS A 68 21.40 -28.88 0.28
CA HIS A 68 22.26 -27.77 0.67
C HIS A 68 21.76 -26.41 0.14
N GLU A 69 21.37 -26.34 -1.12
CA GLU A 69 20.77 -25.12 -1.70
C GLU A 69 19.46 -24.76 -1.00
N ARG A 70 18.64 -25.77 -0.66
CA ARG A 70 17.36 -25.57 0.05
C ARG A 70 17.54 -25.00 1.46
N ASP A 71 18.54 -25.46 2.21
CA ASP A 71 18.86 -24.85 3.51
C ASP A 71 19.32 -23.39 3.35
N GLN A 72 20.16 -23.08 2.35
CA GLN A 72 20.57 -21.70 2.06
C GLN A 72 19.38 -20.79 1.70
N ILE A 73 18.43 -21.31 0.92
CA ILE A 73 17.20 -20.60 0.55
C ILE A 73 16.35 -20.33 1.80
N LEU A 74 16.16 -21.34 2.66
CA LEU A 74 15.40 -21.20 3.90
C LEU A 74 15.99 -20.11 4.82
N ASP A 75 17.32 -20.07 4.97
CA ASP A 75 18.00 -19.06 5.77
C ASP A 75 17.72 -17.65 5.23
N ARG A 76 17.81 -17.47 3.90
CA ARG A 76 17.50 -16.19 3.25
C ARG A 76 16.03 -15.79 3.39
N LEU A 77 15.10 -16.73 3.22
CA LEU A 77 13.68 -16.48 3.39
C LEU A 77 13.35 -16.04 4.80
N SER A 78 14.01 -16.64 5.80
CA SER A 78 13.82 -16.28 7.22
C SER A 78 14.27 -14.86 7.55
N MET A 79 15.09 -14.24 6.70
CA MET A 79 15.53 -12.84 6.84
C MET A 79 14.62 -11.83 6.13
N VAL A 80 13.58 -12.29 5.41
CA VAL A 80 12.64 -11.40 4.73
C VAL A 80 11.76 -10.71 5.77
N ASP A 81 11.91 -9.40 5.88
CA ASP A 81 11.10 -8.54 6.74
C ASP A 81 9.76 -8.23 6.07
N GLY A 82 8.75 -9.07 6.37
CA GLY A 82 7.39 -8.94 5.88
C GLY A 82 6.96 -10.02 4.89
N LEU A 83 5.89 -9.74 4.14
CA LEU A 83 5.31 -10.69 3.19
C LEU A 83 6.22 -10.88 1.99
N ILE A 84 6.40 -12.14 1.56
CA ILE A 84 7.01 -12.46 0.28
C ILE A 84 6.08 -12.00 -0.84
N LEU A 85 6.51 -10.95 -1.53
CA LEU A 85 5.77 -10.35 -2.62
C LEU A 85 5.89 -11.21 -3.89
N THR A 86 4.75 -11.48 -4.52
CA THR A 86 4.66 -12.12 -5.82
C THR A 86 3.82 -11.28 -6.77
N LEU A 87 3.84 -11.60 -8.06
CA LEU A 87 2.95 -10.94 -9.02
C LEU A 87 1.47 -11.10 -8.63
N PHE A 88 1.12 -12.22 -7.99
CA PHE A 88 -0.22 -12.43 -7.46
C PHE A 88 -0.55 -11.48 -6.31
N SER A 89 0.34 -11.35 -5.31
CA SER A 89 0.11 -10.42 -4.19
C SER A 89 0.04 -8.97 -4.69
N PHE A 90 0.87 -8.60 -5.66
CA PHE A 90 0.78 -7.30 -6.33
C PHE A 90 -0.61 -7.03 -6.92
N PHE A 91 -1.20 -7.99 -7.65
CA PHE A 91 -2.55 -7.82 -8.16
C PHE A 91 -3.61 -7.78 -7.05
N LYS A 92 -3.41 -8.48 -5.92
CA LYS A 92 -4.28 -8.36 -4.75
C LYS A 92 -4.20 -6.98 -4.13
N ASP A 93 -3.00 -6.43 -4.00
CA ASP A 93 -2.77 -5.09 -3.48
C ASP A 93 -3.39 -4.03 -4.39
N LEU A 94 -3.24 -4.16 -5.71
CA LEU A 94 -3.92 -3.27 -6.67
C LEU A 94 -5.44 -3.33 -6.55
N ASN A 95 -6.01 -4.53 -6.40
CA ASN A 95 -7.46 -4.67 -6.19
C ASN A 95 -7.90 -4.02 -4.88
N TYR A 96 -7.13 -4.20 -3.81
CA TYR A 96 -7.39 -3.56 -2.53
C TYR A 96 -7.34 -2.03 -2.64
N LEU A 97 -6.29 -1.48 -3.24
CA LEU A 97 -6.15 -0.04 -3.48
C LEU A 97 -7.31 0.50 -4.33
N GLN A 98 -7.78 -0.26 -5.32
CA GLN A 98 -8.94 0.13 -6.13
C GLN A 98 -10.22 0.25 -5.29
N LEU A 99 -10.43 -0.61 -4.29
CA LEU A 99 -11.56 -0.50 -3.35
C LEU A 99 -11.49 0.79 -2.54
N LEU A 100 -10.30 1.15 -2.04
CA LEU A 100 -10.10 2.41 -1.30
C LEU A 100 -10.38 3.63 -2.16
N ILE A 101 -9.86 3.62 -3.39
CA ILE A 101 -10.08 4.67 -4.39
C ILE A 101 -11.58 4.81 -4.69
N ASP A 102 -12.30 3.70 -4.81
CA ASP A 102 -13.73 3.72 -5.07
C ASP A 102 -14.55 4.29 -3.89
N CYS A 103 -14.11 4.11 -2.64
CA CYS A 103 -14.68 4.80 -1.49
C CYS A 103 -14.54 6.33 -1.63
N LEU A 104 -13.33 6.79 -1.96
CA LEU A 104 -12.98 8.20 -2.05
C LEU A 104 -13.60 8.93 -3.26
N LYS A 105 -13.96 8.20 -4.33
CA LYS A 105 -14.74 8.78 -5.45
C LYS A 105 -16.13 9.26 -5.03
N ARG A 106 -16.64 8.85 -3.87
CA ARG A 106 -17.94 9.32 -3.37
C ARG A 106 -17.86 10.73 -2.80
N SER A 107 -16.72 11.12 -2.22
CA SER A 107 -16.53 12.45 -1.60
C SER A 107 -16.23 13.56 -2.61
N ALA A 108 -15.92 13.22 -3.87
CA ALA A 108 -15.68 14.19 -4.92
C ALA A 108 -16.14 13.65 -6.27
N ASN A 109 -16.77 14.49 -7.10
CA ASN A 109 -17.03 14.13 -8.49
C ASN A 109 -15.70 14.06 -9.27
N VAL A 110 -15.12 12.86 -9.36
CA VAL A 110 -13.85 12.62 -10.06
C VAL A 110 -14.09 12.47 -11.56
N PRO A 111 -13.55 13.37 -12.41
CA PRO A 111 -13.65 13.23 -13.86
C PRO A 111 -12.98 11.94 -14.36
N LYS A 112 -13.48 11.39 -15.46
CA LYS A 112 -12.83 10.24 -16.12
C LYS A 112 -11.37 10.58 -16.44
N ARG A 113 -10.47 9.62 -16.20
CA ARG A 113 -9.01 9.72 -16.44
C ARG A 113 -8.25 10.74 -15.57
N LYS A 114 -8.84 11.26 -14.50
CA LYS A 114 -8.12 12.04 -13.48
C LYS A 114 -7.80 11.23 -12.24
N SER A 115 -6.71 11.58 -11.57
CA SER A 115 -6.35 11.02 -10.28
C SER A 115 -7.37 11.41 -9.22
N VAL A 116 -7.81 10.43 -8.43
CA VAL A 116 -8.71 10.68 -7.28
C VAL A 116 -8.01 11.53 -6.25
N CYS A 117 -6.74 11.25 -5.96
CA CYS A 117 -5.94 12.02 -5.00
C CYS A 117 -5.79 13.48 -5.45
N GLU A 118 -5.39 13.74 -6.70
CA GLU A 118 -5.27 15.11 -7.21
C GLU A 118 -6.62 15.83 -7.20
N THR A 119 -7.70 15.11 -7.54
CA THR A 119 -9.04 15.69 -7.51
C THR A 119 -9.42 16.09 -6.11
N ILE A 120 -9.24 15.22 -5.10
CA ILE A 120 -9.56 15.52 -3.70
C ILE A 120 -8.69 16.66 -3.17
N GLN A 121 -7.38 16.65 -3.47
CA GLN A 121 -6.47 17.74 -3.12
C GLN A 121 -6.94 19.08 -3.69
N SER A 122 -7.44 19.10 -4.93
CA SER A 122 -7.99 20.32 -5.56
C SER A 122 -9.26 20.84 -4.90
N LYS A 123 -9.91 20.05 -4.04
CA LYS A 123 -11.12 20.43 -3.29
C LYS A 123 -10.82 20.93 -1.87
N TYR A 124 -9.56 21.07 -1.52
CA TYR A 124 -9.16 21.70 -0.27
C TYR A 124 -9.44 23.20 -0.31
N THR A 125 -10.28 23.68 0.61
CA THR A 125 -10.60 25.10 0.79
C THR A 125 -9.98 25.68 2.05
N GLY A 126 -9.47 24.82 2.95
CA GLY A 126 -9.00 25.24 4.26
C GLY A 126 -10.14 25.44 5.27
N ALA A 127 -11.37 25.01 4.96
CA ALA A 127 -12.48 25.04 5.91
C ALA A 127 -12.11 24.34 7.23
N ASN A 128 -12.56 24.89 8.36
CA ASN A 128 -12.30 24.33 9.69
C ASN A 128 -10.80 24.15 10.07
N GLN A 129 -9.89 24.79 9.33
CA GLN A 129 -8.46 24.83 9.62
C GLN A 129 -8.05 26.10 10.38
N ARG A 130 -6.88 26.06 11.00
CA ARG A 130 -6.27 27.20 11.70
C ARG A 130 -4.97 27.57 11.02
N GLU A 131 -4.77 28.86 10.77
CA GLU A 131 -3.53 29.37 10.17
C GLU A 131 -2.29 28.96 10.98
N GLY A 132 -1.16 28.74 10.31
CA GLY A 132 0.06 28.16 10.89
C GLY A 132 -0.04 26.75 11.52
N GLN A 133 -1.21 26.09 11.55
CA GLN A 133 -1.40 24.81 12.26
C GLN A 133 -1.97 23.69 11.38
N VAL A 134 -1.56 22.45 11.61
CA VAL A 134 -2.17 21.25 11.03
C VAL A 134 -3.05 20.56 12.06
N LYS A 135 -4.25 20.18 11.62
CA LYS A 135 -5.21 19.42 12.39
C LYS A 135 -5.00 17.91 12.17
N ILE A 136 -4.76 17.18 13.24
CA ILE A 136 -4.49 15.73 13.21
C ILE A 136 -5.60 15.04 13.99
N GLN A 137 -6.27 14.07 13.38
CA GLN A 137 -7.26 13.23 14.07
C GLN A 137 -6.52 12.25 14.99
N VAL A 138 -6.85 12.27 16.29
CA VAL A 138 -6.20 11.40 17.30
C VAL A 138 -7.13 10.26 17.72
N THR A 139 -8.43 10.55 17.81
CA THR A 139 -9.49 9.54 17.97
C THR A 139 -10.57 9.78 16.92
N GLU A 140 -11.58 8.92 16.85
CA GLU A 140 -12.68 9.09 15.89
C GLU A 140 -13.36 10.46 15.98
N GLU A 141 -13.35 11.07 17.16
CA GLU A 141 -14.09 12.29 17.46
C GLU A 141 -13.19 13.47 17.86
N THR A 142 -11.90 13.22 18.13
CA THR A 142 -11.00 14.26 18.67
C THR A 142 -9.84 14.59 17.74
N PHE A 143 -9.45 15.87 17.78
CA PHE A 143 -8.39 16.43 16.95
C PHE A 143 -7.38 17.20 17.79
N MET A 144 -6.12 17.10 17.39
CA MET A 144 -5.00 17.86 17.92
C MET A 144 -4.51 18.84 16.88
N TYR A 145 -4.07 20.02 17.31
CA TYR A 145 -3.42 21.01 16.44
C TYR A 145 -1.93 21.05 16.72
N LYS A 146 -1.12 21.08 15.66
CA LYS A 146 0.34 21.25 15.73
C LYS A 146 0.78 22.30 14.73
N SER A 147 1.89 22.99 14.97
CA SER A 147 2.45 23.92 13.97
C SER A 147 2.76 23.18 12.67
N GLY A 148 2.46 23.79 11.52
CA GLY A 148 2.77 23.21 10.22
C GLY A 148 2.30 24.05 9.03
N THR A 149 2.66 23.59 7.84
CA THR A 149 2.45 24.30 6.57
C THR A 149 1.11 23.93 5.94
N ASP A 150 0.65 24.73 4.97
CA ASP A 150 -0.54 24.41 4.17
C ASP A 150 -0.38 23.10 3.41
N ALA A 151 0.79 22.85 2.83
CA ALA A 151 1.09 21.58 2.16
C ALA A 151 0.91 20.38 3.11
N ALA A 152 1.33 20.52 4.37
CA ALA A 152 1.15 19.48 5.38
C ALA A 152 -0.32 19.27 5.76
N ARG A 153 -1.16 20.32 5.76
CA ARG A 153 -2.62 20.19 5.99
C ARG A 153 -3.26 19.36 4.89
N VAL A 154 -2.95 19.65 3.63
CA VAL A 154 -3.52 18.94 2.49
C VAL A 154 -3.08 17.47 2.51
N ASP A 155 -1.77 17.21 2.70
CA ASP A 155 -1.23 15.84 2.75
C ASP A 155 -1.84 15.02 3.91
N LEU A 156 -1.86 15.57 5.14
CA LEU A 156 -2.41 14.86 6.29
C LEU A 156 -3.93 14.70 6.20
N GLY A 157 -4.64 15.67 5.62
CA GLY A 157 -6.05 15.56 5.32
C GLY A 157 -6.34 14.39 4.36
N CYS A 158 -5.60 14.31 3.24
CA CYS A 158 -5.73 13.20 2.29
C CYS A 158 -5.40 11.85 2.94
N ARG A 159 -4.33 11.76 3.73
CA ARG A 159 -3.96 10.53 4.45
C ARG A 159 -5.03 10.10 5.44
N SER A 160 -5.66 11.05 6.13
CA SER A 160 -6.76 10.77 7.06
C SER A 160 -7.96 10.14 6.34
N LEU A 161 -8.32 10.66 5.16
CA LEU A 161 -9.38 10.09 4.34
C LEU A 161 -9.03 8.70 3.82
N ILE A 162 -7.78 8.49 3.37
CA ILE A 162 -7.30 7.17 2.95
C ILE A 162 -7.34 6.18 4.12
N ALA A 163 -6.91 6.58 5.31
CA ALA A 163 -6.94 5.74 6.50
C ALA A 163 -8.37 5.35 6.90
N LEU A 164 -9.31 6.29 6.82
CA LEU A 164 -10.74 5.99 7.02
C LEU A 164 -11.25 4.98 5.98
N ALA A 165 -10.89 5.17 4.70
CA ALA A 165 -11.24 4.23 3.65
C ALA A 165 -10.64 2.84 3.91
N MET A 166 -9.37 2.74 4.31
CA MET A 166 -8.73 1.46 4.68
C MET A 166 -9.48 0.75 5.80
N ARG A 167 -9.98 1.50 6.79
CA ARG A 167 -10.70 0.93 7.93
C ARG A 167 -12.10 0.44 7.56
N TYR A 168 -12.79 1.13 6.66
CA TYR A 168 -14.22 0.92 6.42
C TYR A 168 -14.59 0.53 4.98
N TYR A 169 -13.63 0.22 4.11
CA TYR A 169 -13.91 -0.17 2.72
C TYR A 169 -14.95 -1.29 2.55
N PRO A 170 -15.08 -2.30 3.45
CA PRO A 170 -16.11 -3.34 3.27
C PRO A 170 -17.54 -2.79 3.40
N TYR A 171 -17.70 -1.67 4.11
CA TYR A 171 -18.99 -1.00 4.36
C TYR A 171 -19.27 0.14 3.37
N MET A 172 -18.31 0.46 2.49
CA MET A 172 -18.44 1.47 1.44
C MET A 172 -18.24 0.87 0.04
N PRO A 173 -18.92 -0.24 -0.32
CA PRO A 173 -18.80 -0.81 -1.66
C PRO A 173 -19.18 0.22 -2.72
N ARG A 174 -18.58 0.13 -3.90
CA ARG A 174 -18.89 1.00 -5.03
C ARG A 174 -20.34 0.83 -5.48
N ASP A 175 -20.96 1.90 -5.97
CA ASP A 175 -22.29 1.82 -6.55
C ASP A 175 -22.31 0.88 -7.77
N PRO A 176 -23.38 0.08 -7.93
CA PRO A 176 -23.54 -0.74 -9.11
C PRO A 176 -23.57 0.14 -10.37
N ILE A 177 -22.78 -0.24 -11.37
CA ILE A 177 -22.83 0.39 -12.69
C ILE A 177 -24.10 -0.12 -13.38
N ARG A 178 -24.99 0.78 -13.82
CA ARG A 178 -26.18 0.39 -14.59
C ARG A 178 -25.75 -0.42 -15.82
N GLY A 179 -26.18 -1.69 -15.90
CA GLY A 179 -25.88 -2.61 -17.01
C GLY A 179 -25.10 -3.86 -16.62
N ASP A 180 -24.47 -3.91 -15.44
CA ASP A 180 -23.77 -5.11 -14.95
C ASP A 180 -24.76 -6.07 -14.26
N ALA A 181 -25.55 -6.80 -15.06
CA ALA A 181 -26.52 -7.80 -14.58
C ALA A 181 -25.87 -9.02 -13.86
N VAL A 182 -24.54 -9.11 -13.86
CA VAL A 182 -23.78 -10.30 -13.40
C VAL A 182 -23.23 -10.14 -11.97
N ARG A 183 -23.26 -8.94 -11.38
CA ARG A 183 -22.83 -8.77 -9.99
C ARG A 183 -24.02 -9.02 -9.05
N LYS A 184 -23.90 -10.08 -8.22
CA LYS A 184 -24.77 -10.36 -7.05
C LYS A 184 -25.16 -9.05 -6.39
N ALA A 185 -26.45 -8.91 -6.03
CA ALA A 185 -27.03 -7.75 -5.35
C ALA A 185 -25.98 -7.05 -4.47
N THR A 186 -25.39 -5.96 -4.98
CA THR A 186 -24.33 -5.27 -4.28
C THR A 186 -24.95 -4.69 -3.02
N THR A 187 -24.47 -5.11 -1.86
CA THR A 187 -24.87 -4.53 -0.58
C THR A 187 -24.72 -3.02 -0.68
N LYS A 188 -25.76 -2.25 -0.35
CA LYS A 188 -25.68 -0.79 -0.37
C LYS A 188 -24.63 -0.34 0.63
N ALA A 189 -23.96 0.77 0.33
CA ALA A 189 -23.04 1.39 1.28
C ALA A 189 -23.77 1.84 2.54
N ASP A 190 -23.11 1.63 3.67
CA ASP A 190 -23.58 2.06 4.98
C ASP A 190 -23.57 3.59 5.05
N GLN A 191 -24.75 4.18 5.22
CA GLN A 191 -24.92 5.63 5.25
C GLN A 191 -24.23 6.28 6.44
N THR A 192 -24.16 5.60 7.59
CA THR A 192 -23.45 6.12 8.77
C THR A 192 -21.96 6.24 8.50
N ILE A 193 -21.38 5.28 7.77
CA ILE A 193 -19.97 5.32 7.39
C ILE A 193 -19.70 6.38 6.32
N LEU A 194 -20.59 6.51 5.33
CA LEU A 194 -20.49 7.59 4.34
C LEU A 194 -20.56 8.97 4.98
N ARG A 195 -21.44 9.14 5.96
CA ARG A 195 -21.53 10.39 6.72
C ARG A 195 -20.26 10.68 7.50
N ARG A 196 -19.66 9.66 8.13
CA ARG A 196 -18.34 9.81 8.80
C ARG A 196 -17.23 10.23 7.83
N LEU A 197 -17.20 9.69 6.60
CA LEU A 197 -16.24 10.12 5.58
C LEU A 197 -16.44 11.60 5.23
N ALA A 198 -17.69 12.03 5.05
CA ALA A 198 -18.03 13.41 4.74
C ALA A 198 -17.67 14.37 5.88
N ASP A 199 -18.07 14.04 7.11
CA ASP A 199 -17.75 14.84 8.29
C ASP A 199 -16.24 14.96 8.48
N LEU A 200 -15.48 13.87 8.31
CA LEU A 200 -14.01 13.90 8.37
C LEU A 200 -13.43 14.81 7.28
N ALA A 201 -13.90 14.69 6.03
CA ALA A 201 -13.43 15.52 4.92
C ALA A 201 -13.65 17.01 5.20
N TYR A 202 -14.84 17.37 5.68
CA TYR A 202 -15.17 18.74 6.06
C TYR A 202 -14.31 19.23 7.24
N GLN A 203 -14.10 18.41 8.27
CA GLN A 203 -13.24 18.73 9.41
C GLN A 203 -11.77 18.91 9.00
N GLN A 204 -11.32 18.26 7.92
CA GLN A 204 -9.98 18.35 7.35
C GLN A 204 -9.84 19.43 6.27
N GLY A 205 -10.88 20.24 6.02
CA GLY A 205 -10.84 21.38 5.13
C GLY A 205 -11.03 21.07 3.65
N PHE A 206 -11.57 19.90 3.34
CA PHE A 206 -12.09 19.58 2.01
C PHE A 206 -13.56 19.94 1.93
N GLU A 207 -13.95 20.60 0.84
CA GLU A 207 -15.31 21.07 0.67
C GLU A 207 -15.79 20.79 -0.76
N THR A 208 -16.87 20.02 -0.86
CA THR A 208 -17.53 19.68 -2.11
C THR A 208 -19.03 19.59 -1.87
N PRO A 209 -19.88 19.84 -2.90
CA PRO A 209 -21.30 19.57 -2.79
C PRO A 209 -21.59 18.12 -2.36
N GLN A 210 -20.78 17.16 -2.81
CA GLN A 210 -20.93 15.75 -2.47
C GLN A 210 -20.78 15.51 -0.96
N ILE A 211 -19.81 16.16 -0.31
CA ILE A 211 -19.59 16.06 1.15
C ILE A 211 -20.84 16.52 1.92
N HIS A 212 -21.57 17.53 1.45
CA HIS A 212 -22.78 17.99 2.14
C HIS A 212 -23.99 17.09 1.90
N THR A 213 -23.99 16.28 0.83
CA THR A 213 -25.11 15.41 0.45
C THR A 213 -24.92 13.93 0.81
N LEU A 214 -23.75 13.58 1.36
CA LEU A 214 -23.41 12.23 1.84
C LEU A 214 -23.96 11.95 3.24
#